data_AF-A0AA37I9T0-F1
#
_entry.id   AF-A0AA37I9T0-F1
#
_cell.length_a   1.000
_cell.length_b   1.000
_cell.length_c   1.000
_cell.angle_alpha   90.00
_cell.angle_beta   90.00
_cell.angle_gamma   90.00
#
_symmetry.space_group_name_H-M   'P 1'
#
loop_
_entity.id
_entity.type
_entity.pdbx_description
1 polymer ?
#
loop_
_entity_poly.entity_id
_entity_poly.type
_entity_poly.pdbx_seq_one_letter_code
_entity_poly.pdbx_strand_id
1 'polypeptide(L)'
;MVKIEAERLPDMTIPRSGHSVFVVNGEVTVVGGHTSGFKLTSTAEYLKDNKWYLLPTVYSHDGGMSIVMKSGKVLLAGGFKDNLGISQSYEVELYDPMTHSCKGFGCLNQKRASAAAVEMDDGKVLITGNWYADDEIELYDGKASFSHAKAVSQSRYLPHVLRTSGNDAMIIAGYDMHGEPLDTIIVDRLYGEAVRDTLFYTWRPLHYDLSQHSDDSFIGDEAQHFYRYLVPVENSRGQLAIVDVRDTIFSLLPTICPIPMKSQWGTIKYITPVYADRLNHRGYVLGFDKTRRVYALCIDYAQIPAKLTLYYTDPLPKDAGMLSIPVLTKDGNLLLTGGIDDKRPNENFQPKASVWLLRFTEESKAESPLWIWGVILVLIIIATSVFFIQRKLRGRRMELEGADQPTSVNVDTQLMQRITELMEEKQLYKVPDLKVLDIASELRTNARYVSDCIKNSTNYSFTQYVNSYRIQHAQQLMRDFPDQKISTIYIDSGFTNETTFFRAFKAITGMTPKDWKNLQND
;
A
#
# COMPACT_ATOMS: atom_id res chain seq x y z
N MET A 1 -8.67 2.15 11.43
CA MET A 1 -9.48 3.01 10.54
C MET A 1 -9.05 4.45 10.76
N VAL A 2 -8.98 5.26 9.71
CA VAL A 2 -8.57 6.67 9.77
C VAL A 2 -9.63 7.50 9.04
N LYS A 3 -10.13 8.55 9.68
CA LYS A 3 -11.08 9.46 9.02
C LYS A 3 -10.33 10.36 8.04
N ILE A 4 -10.87 10.56 6.85
CA ILE A 4 -10.37 11.50 5.85
C ILE A 4 -11.45 12.50 5.46
N GLU A 5 -11.01 13.64 4.94
CA GLU A 5 -11.90 14.64 4.36
C GLU A 5 -12.17 14.32 2.88
N ALA A 6 -13.43 14.50 2.49
CA ALA A 6 -13.86 14.50 1.10
C ALA A 6 -14.20 15.94 0.72
N GLU A 7 -13.32 16.57 -0.05
CA GLU A 7 -13.49 17.93 -0.51
C GLU A 7 -14.32 17.94 -1.80
N ARG A 8 -15.39 18.75 -1.83
CA ARG A 8 -16.12 18.98 -3.07
C ARG A 8 -15.35 19.96 -3.93
N LEU A 9 -15.03 19.54 -5.15
CA LEU A 9 -14.45 20.40 -6.18
C LEU A 9 -15.57 20.96 -7.08
N PRO A 10 -15.26 21.93 -7.97
CA PRO A 10 -16.20 22.39 -8.97
C PRO A 10 -16.79 21.22 -9.77
N ASP A 11 -18.11 21.21 -9.90
CA ASP A 11 -18.83 20.19 -10.66
C ASP A 11 -18.47 20.28 -12.15
N MET A 12 -18.48 19.14 -12.83
CA MET A 12 -18.43 19.08 -14.30
C MET A 12 -19.64 19.81 -14.89
N THR A 13 -19.54 20.19 -16.16
CA THR A 13 -20.66 20.80 -16.91
C THR A 13 -21.73 19.76 -17.23
N ILE A 14 -21.32 18.52 -17.53
CA ILE A 14 -22.23 17.45 -17.91
C ILE A 14 -22.24 16.34 -16.85
N PRO A 15 -23.42 15.99 -16.29
CA PRO A 15 -23.54 14.84 -15.43
C PRO A 15 -23.36 13.55 -16.24
N ARG A 16 -22.43 12.68 -15.82
CA ARG A 16 -22.08 11.50 -16.61
C ARG A 16 -21.73 10.27 -15.76
N SER A 17 -21.98 9.11 -16.36
CA SER A 17 -21.61 7.77 -15.88
C SER A 17 -21.21 6.93 -17.09
N GLY A 18 -20.45 5.85 -16.88
CA GLY A 18 -19.89 5.06 -17.99
C GLY A 18 -18.81 5.78 -18.79
N HIS A 19 -18.38 6.96 -18.33
CA HIS A 19 -17.29 7.73 -18.94
C HIS A 19 -15.94 7.03 -18.75
N SER A 20 -14.91 7.54 -19.42
CA SER A 20 -13.51 7.29 -19.08
C SER A 20 -12.94 8.50 -18.34
N VAL A 21 -12.00 8.29 -17.42
CA VAL A 21 -11.27 9.36 -16.75
C VAL A 21 -9.80 9.02 -16.69
N PHE A 22 -8.94 9.98 -17.02
CA PHE A 22 -7.50 9.78 -17.01
C PHE A 22 -6.78 11.07 -16.65
N VAL A 23 -5.53 10.93 -16.20
CA VAL A 23 -4.65 12.05 -15.87
C VAL A 23 -3.46 12.05 -16.82
N VAL A 24 -3.30 13.12 -17.60
CA VAL A 24 -2.12 13.34 -18.43
C VAL A 24 -1.50 14.67 -18.06
N ASN A 25 -0.18 14.69 -17.80
CA ASN A 25 0.55 15.88 -17.37
C ASN A 25 -0.05 16.59 -16.14
N GLY A 26 -0.71 15.84 -15.25
CA GLY A 26 -1.37 16.37 -14.05
C GLY A 26 -2.76 16.96 -14.30
N GLU A 27 -3.24 16.97 -15.54
CA GLU A 27 -4.58 17.43 -15.90
C GLU A 27 -5.55 16.24 -15.95
N VAL A 28 -6.68 16.37 -15.24
CA VAL A 28 -7.75 15.37 -15.25
C VAL A 28 -8.63 15.64 -16.45
N THR A 29 -8.86 14.62 -17.28
CA THR A 29 -9.81 14.67 -18.38
C THR A 29 -10.83 13.55 -18.23
N VAL A 30 -12.09 13.89 -18.50
CA VAL A 30 -13.22 12.97 -18.49
C VAL A 30 -13.84 12.92 -19.88
N VAL A 31 -14.07 11.74 -20.43
CA VAL A 31 -14.52 11.56 -21.81
C VAL A 31 -15.71 10.61 -21.89
N GLY A 32 -16.71 10.97 -22.70
CA GLY A 32 -17.83 10.09 -23.04
C GLY A 32 -18.74 9.75 -21.87
N GLY A 33 -19.38 8.59 -21.95
CA GLY A 33 -20.42 8.18 -21.00
C GLY A 33 -21.79 8.66 -21.41
N HIS A 34 -22.74 8.57 -20.50
CA HIS A 34 -24.13 8.96 -20.71
C HIS A 34 -24.68 9.86 -19.61
N THR A 35 -25.68 10.66 -19.97
CA THR A 35 -26.50 11.47 -19.06
C THR A 35 -27.83 10.75 -18.75
N SER A 36 -28.74 11.45 -18.08
CA SER A 36 -30.06 10.92 -17.71
C SER A 36 -30.85 10.39 -18.89
N GLY A 37 -31.39 9.17 -18.74
CA GLY A 37 -32.04 8.45 -19.85
C GLY A 37 -31.09 7.58 -20.68
N PHE A 38 -29.86 7.30 -20.20
CA PHE A 38 -28.78 6.69 -21.00
C PHE A 38 -28.58 7.44 -22.32
N LYS A 39 -28.63 8.76 -22.25
CA LYS A 39 -28.38 9.62 -23.40
C LYS A 39 -26.88 9.78 -23.55
N LEU A 40 -26.34 9.18 -24.60
CA LEU A 40 -24.92 9.18 -24.89
C LEU A 40 -24.37 10.61 -25.00
N THR A 41 -23.13 10.81 -24.55
CA THR A 41 -22.46 12.11 -24.58
C THR A 41 -21.26 12.08 -25.53
N SER A 42 -21.34 12.81 -26.63
CA SER A 42 -20.19 13.05 -27.52
C SER A 42 -19.39 14.26 -27.04
N THR A 43 -18.94 14.20 -25.78
CA THR A 43 -18.21 15.31 -25.15
C THR A 43 -17.11 14.83 -24.22
N ALA A 44 -16.09 15.65 -24.07
CA ALA A 44 -15.04 15.52 -23.08
C ALA A 44 -14.94 16.81 -22.25
N GLU A 45 -14.41 16.70 -21.04
CA GLU A 45 -14.17 17.84 -20.17
C GLU A 45 -12.84 17.67 -19.47
N TYR A 46 -12.03 18.73 -19.43
CA TYR A 46 -10.77 18.73 -18.69
C TYR A 46 -10.79 19.77 -17.57
N LEU A 47 -10.15 19.44 -16.45
CA LEU A 47 -10.08 20.28 -15.26
C LEU A 47 -8.76 21.05 -15.26
N LYS A 48 -8.85 22.38 -15.36
CA LYS A 48 -7.68 23.27 -15.31
C LYS A 48 -8.01 24.51 -14.47
N ASP A 49 -7.10 24.89 -13.57
CA ASP A 49 -7.26 26.06 -12.69
C ASP A 49 -8.60 26.05 -11.92
N ASN A 50 -8.99 24.89 -11.38
CA ASN A 50 -10.29 24.67 -10.72
C ASN A 50 -11.51 25.05 -11.59
N LYS A 51 -11.40 24.87 -12.91
CA LYS A 51 -12.51 25.06 -13.84
C LYS A 51 -12.56 23.95 -14.87
N TRP A 52 -13.76 23.47 -15.16
CA TRP A 52 -14.00 22.53 -16.24
C TRP A 52 -14.16 23.24 -17.57
N TYR A 53 -13.55 22.68 -18.61
CA TYR A 53 -13.62 23.16 -19.98
C TYR A 53 -14.20 22.05 -20.86
N LEU A 54 -15.33 22.35 -21.51
CA LEU A 54 -16.07 21.41 -22.35
C LEU A 54 -15.53 21.38 -23.78
N LEU A 55 -15.40 20.17 -24.31
CA LEU A 55 -14.91 19.85 -25.64
C LEU A 55 -15.91 18.92 -26.35
N PRO A 56 -16.06 19.01 -27.69
CA PRO A 56 -16.70 17.95 -28.45
C PRO A 56 -15.75 16.76 -28.61
N THR A 57 -16.31 15.55 -28.56
CA THR A 57 -15.66 14.33 -29.08
C THR A 57 -16.24 13.98 -30.45
N VAL A 58 -15.59 13.08 -31.20
CA VAL A 58 -16.14 12.58 -32.46
C VAL A 58 -17.20 11.51 -32.19
N TYR A 59 -16.99 10.68 -31.16
CA TYR A 59 -17.86 9.56 -30.78
C TYR A 59 -18.23 9.60 -29.29
N SER A 60 -19.24 8.82 -28.87
CA SER A 60 -19.80 8.88 -27.52
C SER A 60 -18.99 8.18 -26.42
N HIS A 61 -18.32 7.07 -26.76
CA HIS A 61 -17.50 6.25 -25.84
C HIS A 61 -18.15 5.91 -24.47
N ASP A 62 -19.46 5.68 -24.42
CA ASP A 62 -20.12 5.20 -23.20
C ASP A 62 -19.77 3.75 -22.93
N GLY A 63 -19.16 3.45 -21.77
CA GLY A 63 -18.56 2.14 -21.52
C GLY A 63 -17.44 1.80 -22.50
N GLY A 64 -16.86 2.80 -23.18
CA GLY A 64 -15.69 2.62 -24.03
C GLY A 64 -14.43 2.35 -23.20
N MET A 65 -13.43 1.78 -23.84
CA MET A 65 -12.10 1.69 -23.24
C MET A 65 -11.35 3.01 -23.46
N SER A 66 -10.39 3.28 -22.58
CA SER A 66 -9.36 4.28 -22.88
C SER A 66 -8.01 3.89 -22.31
N ILE A 67 -6.96 4.34 -22.98
CA ILE A 67 -5.58 4.11 -22.56
C ILE A 67 -4.70 5.33 -22.86
N VAL A 68 -3.96 5.78 -21.86
CA VAL A 68 -2.91 6.79 -22.02
C VAL A 68 -1.70 6.10 -22.62
N MET A 69 -1.37 6.43 -23.86
CA MET A 69 -0.21 5.85 -24.53
C MET A 69 1.09 6.56 -24.13
N LYS A 70 2.23 5.90 -24.30
CA LYS A 70 3.60 6.43 -24.09
C LYS A 70 3.87 7.71 -24.88
N SER A 71 3.17 7.91 -25.98
CA SER A 71 3.20 9.16 -26.75
C SER A 71 2.59 10.37 -26.04
N GLY A 72 1.87 10.17 -24.93
CA GLY A 72 1.10 11.18 -24.21
C GLY A 72 -0.32 11.41 -24.75
N LYS A 73 -0.67 10.79 -25.88
CA LYS A 73 -2.05 10.79 -26.42
C LYS A 73 -2.88 9.68 -25.79
N VAL A 74 -4.19 9.85 -25.80
CA VAL A 74 -5.12 8.86 -25.26
C VAL A 74 -5.89 8.22 -26.41
N LEU A 75 -5.84 6.90 -26.50
CA LEU A 75 -6.66 6.13 -27.42
C LEU A 75 -8.00 5.82 -26.73
N LEU A 76 -9.09 6.18 -27.38
CA LEU A 76 -10.46 5.96 -26.96
C LEU A 76 -11.11 5.02 -27.98
N ALA A 77 -11.71 3.91 -27.54
CA ALA A 77 -12.27 2.93 -28.47
C ALA A 77 -13.55 2.27 -27.96
N GLY A 78 -14.45 2.00 -28.90
CA GLY A 78 -15.70 1.29 -28.65
C GLY A 78 -16.64 2.05 -27.71
N GLY A 79 -17.41 1.29 -26.93
CA GLY A 79 -18.53 1.76 -26.13
C GLY A 79 -19.87 1.52 -26.80
N PHE A 80 -20.94 2.00 -26.19
CA PHE A 80 -22.29 1.92 -26.72
C PHE A 80 -22.54 2.98 -27.78
N LYS A 81 -23.15 2.56 -28.90
CA LYS A 81 -23.44 3.39 -30.05
C LYS A 81 -24.80 4.07 -29.96
N ASP A 82 -25.78 3.40 -29.37
CA ASP A 82 -27.14 3.88 -29.24
C ASP A 82 -27.52 4.11 -27.76
N ASN A 83 -28.46 5.03 -27.53
CA ASN A 83 -29.00 5.29 -26.19
C ASN A 83 -29.55 4.00 -25.55
N LEU A 84 -29.73 4.03 -24.22
CA LEU A 84 -30.14 2.86 -23.42
C LEU A 84 -29.07 1.74 -23.35
N GLY A 85 -27.82 2.05 -23.71
CA GLY A 85 -26.73 1.08 -23.69
C GLY A 85 -26.91 -0.01 -24.75
N ILE A 86 -27.42 0.35 -25.93
CA ILE A 86 -27.73 -0.58 -27.01
C ILE A 86 -26.67 -0.48 -28.10
N SER A 87 -26.29 -1.64 -28.65
CA SER A 87 -25.31 -1.80 -29.74
C SER A 87 -23.90 -1.36 -29.36
N GLN A 88 -22.92 -2.21 -29.61
CA GLN A 88 -21.51 -1.88 -29.43
C GLN A 88 -21.01 -1.03 -30.61
N SER A 89 -19.97 -0.23 -30.39
CA SER A 89 -19.28 0.55 -31.42
C SER A 89 -17.90 -0.03 -31.73
N TYR A 90 -17.43 0.16 -32.97
CA TYR A 90 -16.04 -0.09 -33.37
C TYR A 90 -15.25 1.22 -33.50
N GLU A 91 -15.87 2.34 -33.17
CA GLU A 91 -15.32 3.66 -33.41
C GLU A 91 -14.14 3.92 -32.48
N VAL A 92 -13.12 4.58 -33.03
CA VAL A 92 -11.87 4.87 -32.33
C VAL A 92 -11.54 6.34 -32.55
N GLU A 93 -11.13 7.02 -31.50
CA GLU A 93 -10.57 8.37 -31.61
C GLU A 93 -9.31 8.52 -30.75
N LEU A 94 -8.47 9.47 -31.14
CA LEU A 94 -7.33 9.92 -30.36
C LEU A 94 -7.66 11.27 -29.72
N TYR A 95 -7.51 11.33 -28.41
CA TYR A 95 -7.46 12.58 -27.67
C TYR A 95 -6.01 13.06 -27.53
N ASP A 96 -5.77 14.32 -27.89
CA ASP A 96 -4.50 15.00 -27.70
C ASP A 96 -4.62 16.02 -26.55
N PRO A 97 -4.02 15.75 -25.39
CA PRO A 97 -4.06 16.65 -24.23
C PRO A 97 -3.36 18.00 -24.46
N MET A 98 -2.44 18.09 -25.44
CA MET A 98 -1.72 19.34 -25.72
C MET A 98 -2.60 20.35 -26.47
N THR A 99 -3.51 19.86 -27.32
CA THR A 99 -4.41 20.68 -28.13
C THR A 99 -5.87 20.61 -27.69
N HIS A 100 -6.18 19.80 -26.68
CA HIS A 100 -7.53 19.56 -26.17
C HIS A 100 -8.52 19.19 -27.28
N SER A 101 -8.14 18.24 -28.12
CA SER A 101 -8.93 17.86 -29.30
C SER A 101 -9.01 16.35 -29.49
N CYS A 102 -10.20 15.88 -29.88
CA CYS A 102 -10.41 14.51 -30.35
C CYS A 102 -10.39 14.42 -31.88
N LYS A 103 -9.82 13.34 -32.41
CA LYS A 103 -9.83 13.04 -33.85
C LYS A 103 -10.08 11.55 -34.08
N GLY A 104 -11.00 11.22 -34.97
CA GLY A 104 -11.25 9.84 -35.39
C GLY A 104 -9.99 9.16 -35.92
N PHE A 105 -9.80 7.90 -35.55
CA PHE A 105 -8.52 7.21 -35.69
C PHE A 105 -8.67 5.71 -35.95
N GLY A 106 -8.90 5.35 -37.21
CA GLY A 106 -9.16 3.96 -37.59
C GLY A 106 -10.46 3.42 -36.98
N CYS A 107 -10.57 2.09 -36.92
CA CYS A 107 -11.70 1.39 -36.30
C CYS A 107 -11.26 0.02 -35.81
N LEU A 108 -11.86 -0.44 -34.71
CA LEU A 108 -11.75 -1.83 -34.25
C LEU A 108 -12.28 -2.79 -35.33
N ASN A 109 -11.76 -4.01 -35.39
CA ASN A 109 -12.27 -5.05 -36.28
C ASN A 109 -13.63 -5.57 -35.82
N GLN A 110 -13.86 -5.59 -34.51
CA GLN A 110 -15.15 -5.88 -33.93
C GLN A 110 -15.69 -4.73 -33.09
N LYS A 111 -17.02 -4.68 -33.01
CA LYS A 111 -17.70 -3.74 -32.14
C LYS A 111 -17.52 -4.19 -30.69
N ARG A 112 -17.11 -3.28 -29.82
CA ARG A 112 -16.85 -3.55 -28.40
C ARG A 112 -17.52 -2.55 -27.49
N ALA A 113 -18.04 -3.03 -26.38
CA ALA A 113 -18.36 -2.22 -25.20
C ALA A 113 -17.81 -2.92 -23.97
N SER A 114 -17.38 -2.14 -22.97
CA SER A 114 -16.80 -2.67 -21.72
C SER A 114 -15.56 -3.52 -21.96
N ALA A 115 -14.71 -3.09 -22.90
CA ALA A 115 -13.39 -3.67 -23.17
C ALA A 115 -12.32 -3.04 -22.25
N ALA A 116 -11.16 -3.68 -22.21
CA ALA A 116 -9.96 -3.17 -21.55
C ALA A 116 -8.76 -3.25 -22.51
N ALA A 117 -7.71 -2.51 -22.19
CA ALA A 117 -6.51 -2.49 -23.00
C ALA A 117 -5.25 -2.22 -22.20
N VAL A 118 -4.11 -2.49 -22.84
CA VAL A 118 -2.79 -2.17 -22.31
C VAL A 118 -1.77 -1.93 -23.44
N GLU A 119 -0.83 -1.00 -23.25
CA GLU A 119 0.21 -0.69 -24.24
C GLU A 119 1.50 -1.42 -23.92
N MET A 120 1.85 -2.34 -24.81
CA MET A 120 3.01 -3.20 -24.73
C MET A 120 4.35 -2.43 -24.83
N ASP A 121 5.46 -3.13 -24.59
CA ASP A 121 6.79 -2.53 -24.61
C ASP A 121 7.21 -2.05 -25.99
N ASP A 122 6.75 -2.74 -27.03
CA ASP A 122 6.96 -2.39 -28.42
C ASP A 122 6.01 -1.28 -28.94
N GLY A 123 5.14 -0.73 -28.08
CA GLY A 123 4.19 0.32 -28.41
C GLY A 123 2.90 -0.15 -29.08
N LYS A 124 2.68 -1.46 -29.24
CA LYS A 124 1.37 -1.97 -29.66
C LYS A 124 0.38 -1.92 -28.50
N VAL A 125 -0.89 -1.72 -28.81
CA VAL A 125 -1.95 -1.76 -27.78
C VAL A 125 -2.77 -3.03 -27.98
N LEU A 126 -2.84 -3.86 -26.93
CA LEU A 126 -3.76 -4.99 -26.85
C LEU A 126 -5.15 -4.49 -26.44
N ILE A 127 -6.19 -4.98 -27.09
CA ILE A 127 -7.59 -4.70 -26.73
C ILE A 127 -8.37 -6.01 -26.67
N THR A 128 -9.12 -6.22 -25.60
CA THR A 128 -9.93 -7.43 -25.36
C THR A 128 -11.04 -7.11 -24.37
N GLY A 129 -12.05 -7.97 -24.30
CA GLY A 129 -13.27 -7.78 -23.55
C GLY A 129 -14.39 -7.31 -24.45
N ASN A 130 -15.60 -7.80 -24.18
CA ASN A 130 -16.82 -7.37 -24.82
C ASN A 130 -18.06 -7.70 -23.98
N TRP A 131 -19.02 -6.78 -23.95
CA TRP A 131 -20.31 -6.94 -23.28
C TRP A 131 -21.36 -7.47 -24.27
N TYR A 132 -22.00 -8.60 -23.95
CA TYR A 132 -23.05 -9.26 -24.73
C TYR A 132 -22.67 -9.68 -26.16
N ALA A 133 -21.39 -9.83 -26.46
CA ALA A 133 -20.90 -10.31 -27.74
C ALA A 133 -19.59 -11.07 -27.53
N ASP A 134 -19.23 -11.90 -28.53
CA ASP A 134 -17.99 -12.65 -28.49
C ASP A 134 -16.77 -11.72 -28.33
N ASP A 135 -15.76 -12.24 -27.64
CA ASP A 135 -14.50 -11.55 -27.42
C ASP A 135 -13.39 -12.19 -28.24
N GLU A 136 -12.41 -11.38 -28.59
CA GLU A 136 -11.17 -11.76 -29.25
C GLU A 136 -10.09 -10.76 -28.85
N ILE A 137 -8.82 -11.13 -29.01
CA ILE A 137 -7.69 -10.24 -28.77
C ILE A 137 -7.39 -9.51 -30.07
N GLU A 138 -7.51 -8.18 -30.05
CA GLU A 138 -7.08 -7.29 -31.11
C GLU A 138 -5.79 -6.55 -30.74
N LEU A 139 -4.97 -6.28 -31.75
CA LEU A 139 -3.78 -5.46 -31.63
C LEU A 139 -3.88 -4.22 -32.50
N TYR A 140 -3.60 -3.08 -31.90
CA TYR A 140 -3.28 -1.83 -32.57
C TYR A 140 -1.77 -1.73 -32.80
N ASP A 141 -1.36 -1.45 -34.04
CA ASP A 141 0.05 -1.50 -34.47
C ASP A 141 0.79 -0.15 -34.40
N GLY A 142 0.14 0.92 -33.94
CA GLY A 142 0.71 2.27 -33.95
C GLY A 142 0.38 3.12 -35.20
N LYS A 143 -0.30 2.58 -36.22
CA LYS A 143 -0.54 3.23 -37.53
C LYS A 143 -2.01 3.26 -37.96
N ALA A 144 -2.90 3.51 -37.01
CA ALA A 144 -4.36 3.47 -37.19
C ALA A 144 -4.91 2.14 -37.75
N SER A 145 -4.17 1.04 -37.62
CA SER A 145 -4.61 -0.28 -38.04
C SER A 145 -4.82 -1.17 -36.83
N PHE A 146 -5.92 -1.91 -36.87
CA PHE A 146 -6.28 -2.92 -35.88
C PHE A 146 -6.26 -4.27 -36.59
N SER A 147 -5.69 -5.28 -35.95
CA SER A 147 -5.65 -6.64 -36.47
C SER A 147 -6.08 -7.64 -35.41
N HIS A 148 -6.81 -8.67 -35.82
CA HIS A 148 -7.04 -9.84 -34.99
C HIS A 148 -5.68 -10.49 -34.65
N ALA A 149 -5.43 -10.69 -33.36
CA ALA A 149 -4.23 -11.35 -32.86
C ALA A 149 -4.50 -12.81 -32.50
N LYS A 150 -5.53 -13.07 -31.68
CA LYS A 150 -5.81 -14.40 -31.13
C LYS A 150 -7.24 -14.48 -30.58
N ALA A 151 -7.88 -15.64 -30.67
CA ALA A 151 -9.13 -15.92 -29.96
C ALA A 151 -8.87 -16.07 -28.45
N VAL A 152 -9.80 -15.59 -27.61
CA VAL A 152 -9.73 -15.84 -26.17
C VAL A 152 -10.23 -17.24 -25.84
N SER A 153 -9.77 -17.82 -24.73
CA SER A 153 -10.25 -19.12 -24.27
C SER A 153 -11.71 -19.08 -23.79
N GLN A 154 -12.16 -17.91 -23.33
CA GLN A 154 -13.51 -17.64 -22.82
C GLN A 154 -13.89 -16.17 -23.07
N SER A 155 -15.08 -15.90 -23.61
CA SER A 155 -15.57 -14.53 -23.78
C SER A 155 -15.83 -13.87 -22.42
N ARG A 156 -15.43 -12.60 -22.29
CA ARG A 156 -15.42 -11.86 -21.01
C ARG A 156 -15.67 -10.38 -21.25
N TYR A 157 -16.11 -9.65 -20.23
CA TYR A 157 -16.13 -8.18 -20.24
C TYR A 157 -15.30 -7.63 -19.09
N LEU A 158 -14.82 -6.39 -19.24
CA LEU A 158 -13.95 -5.67 -18.30
C LEU A 158 -12.82 -6.54 -17.70
N PRO A 159 -12.02 -7.25 -18.53
CA PRO A 159 -10.91 -8.03 -18.01
C PRO A 159 -9.79 -7.13 -17.47
N HIS A 160 -9.03 -7.65 -16.51
CA HIS A 160 -7.71 -7.13 -16.17
C HIS A 160 -6.71 -7.54 -17.27
N VAL A 161 -6.13 -6.56 -17.95
CA VAL A 161 -5.13 -6.77 -19.02
C VAL A 161 -3.77 -6.33 -18.51
N LEU A 162 -2.95 -7.28 -18.06
CA LEU A 162 -1.71 -7.02 -17.33
C LEU A 162 -0.50 -7.30 -18.23
N ARG A 163 0.33 -6.29 -18.48
CA ARG A 163 1.58 -6.47 -19.24
C ARG A 163 2.54 -7.37 -18.47
N THR A 164 3.32 -8.14 -19.21
CA THR A 164 4.36 -9.03 -18.69
C THR A 164 5.66 -8.81 -19.45
N SER A 165 6.75 -9.28 -18.86
CA SER A 165 8.07 -9.26 -19.51
C SER A 165 8.06 -10.03 -20.84
N GLY A 166 8.91 -9.60 -21.78
CA GLY A 166 8.98 -10.23 -23.10
C GLY A 166 7.88 -9.81 -24.08
N ASN A 167 7.27 -8.64 -23.86
CA ASN A 167 6.26 -8.07 -24.77
C ASN A 167 5.00 -8.94 -24.91
N ASP A 168 4.54 -9.53 -23.81
CA ASP A 168 3.30 -10.31 -23.73
C ASP A 168 2.37 -9.76 -22.63
N ALA A 169 1.09 -10.11 -22.64
CA ALA A 169 0.13 -9.67 -21.64
C ALA A 169 -0.75 -10.83 -21.17
N MET A 170 -1.18 -10.76 -19.93
CA MET A 170 -2.16 -11.66 -19.33
C MET A 170 -3.53 -11.03 -19.28
N ILE A 171 -4.55 -11.81 -19.58
CA ILE A 171 -5.95 -11.39 -19.59
C ILE A 171 -6.69 -12.21 -18.54
N ILE A 172 -7.11 -11.56 -17.45
CA ILE A 172 -7.78 -12.19 -16.30
C ILE A 172 -9.17 -11.59 -16.17
N ALA A 173 -10.22 -12.42 -16.15
CA ALA A 173 -11.57 -11.97 -15.86
C ALA A 173 -12.24 -12.90 -14.84
N GLY A 174 -13.10 -12.34 -14.00
CA GLY A 174 -13.95 -13.11 -13.11
C GLY A 174 -15.32 -13.44 -13.71
N TYR A 175 -15.69 -12.81 -14.82
CA TYR A 175 -17.06 -12.82 -15.35
C TYR A 175 -17.05 -12.98 -16.87
N ASP A 176 -18.09 -13.63 -17.38
CA ASP A 176 -18.29 -13.84 -18.82
C ASP A 176 -18.89 -12.58 -19.48
N MET A 177 -19.06 -12.62 -20.80
CA MET A 177 -19.63 -11.52 -21.57
C MET A 177 -21.07 -11.11 -21.18
N HIS A 178 -21.78 -11.88 -20.36
CA HIS A 178 -23.14 -11.59 -19.90
C HIS A 178 -23.21 -11.05 -18.47
N GLY A 179 -22.09 -10.94 -17.77
CA GLY A 179 -22.10 -10.52 -16.36
C GLY A 179 -22.24 -11.68 -15.39
N GLU A 180 -22.15 -12.92 -15.88
CA GLU A 180 -22.23 -14.10 -15.02
C GLU A 180 -20.83 -14.49 -14.52
N PRO A 181 -20.69 -14.83 -13.23
CA PRO A 181 -19.39 -15.22 -12.71
C PRO A 181 -18.89 -16.52 -13.37
N LEU A 182 -17.61 -16.54 -13.76
CA LEU A 182 -16.97 -17.72 -14.34
C LEU A 182 -16.67 -18.78 -13.28
N ASP A 183 -17.07 -20.03 -13.54
CA ASP A 183 -16.76 -21.19 -12.68
C ASP A 183 -15.27 -21.58 -12.71
N THR A 184 -14.60 -21.32 -13.82
CA THR A 184 -13.17 -21.61 -14.00
C THR A 184 -12.52 -20.48 -14.77
N ILE A 185 -11.63 -19.76 -14.08
CA ILE A 185 -10.90 -18.64 -14.66
C ILE A 185 -9.71 -19.19 -15.45
N ILE A 186 -9.66 -18.86 -16.73
CA ILE A 186 -8.52 -19.11 -17.61
C ILE A 186 -7.83 -17.78 -17.88
N VAL A 187 -6.54 -17.71 -17.52
CA VAL A 187 -5.72 -16.54 -17.82
C VAL A 187 -5.20 -16.69 -19.24
N ASP A 188 -5.79 -15.94 -20.18
CA ASP A 188 -5.26 -15.92 -21.54
C ASP A 188 -3.95 -15.14 -21.58
N ARG A 189 -3.11 -15.50 -22.56
CA ARG A 189 -1.91 -14.75 -22.91
C ARG A 189 -1.99 -14.32 -24.37
N LEU A 190 -1.48 -13.13 -24.68
CA LEU A 190 -1.41 -12.63 -26.06
C LEU A 190 -0.56 -13.57 -26.92
N TYR A 191 0.69 -13.82 -26.52
CA TYR A 191 1.63 -14.67 -27.25
C TYR A 191 1.87 -16.02 -26.59
N GLY A 192 1.86 -16.08 -25.25
CA GLY A 192 2.00 -17.35 -24.53
C GLY A 192 0.79 -18.28 -24.60
N GLU A 193 0.96 -19.47 -24.03
CA GLU A 193 -0.13 -20.40 -23.75
C GLU A 193 -1.01 -19.89 -22.60
N ALA A 194 -2.29 -20.21 -22.64
CA ALA A 194 -3.21 -19.87 -21.56
C ALA A 194 -2.83 -20.62 -20.27
N VAL A 195 -2.97 -19.94 -19.12
CA VAL A 195 -2.56 -20.45 -17.81
C VAL A 195 -3.80 -20.78 -16.97
N ARG A 196 -3.78 -21.95 -16.34
CA ARG A 196 -4.75 -22.36 -15.31
C ARG A 196 -4.02 -22.42 -13.98
N ASP A 197 -4.13 -21.35 -13.21
CA ASP A 197 -3.54 -21.30 -11.87
C ASP A 197 -4.54 -21.79 -10.82
N THR A 198 -4.07 -22.63 -9.89
CA THR A 198 -4.93 -23.21 -8.84
C THR A 198 -5.46 -22.17 -7.87
N LEU A 199 -4.81 -21.01 -7.77
CA LEU A 199 -5.28 -19.88 -6.99
C LEU A 199 -6.69 -19.45 -7.43
N PHE A 200 -6.94 -19.45 -8.74
CA PHE A 200 -8.22 -19.04 -9.30
C PHE A 200 -9.32 -20.11 -9.25
N TYR A 201 -9.04 -21.29 -8.68
CA TYR A 201 -10.09 -22.24 -8.29
C TYR A 201 -10.81 -21.81 -7.02
N THR A 202 -10.17 -20.93 -6.23
CA THR A 202 -10.72 -20.43 -4.97
C THR A 202 -11.06 -18.95 -5.04
N TRP A 203 -10.24 -18.19 -5.75
CA TRP A 203 -10.30 -16.72 -5.78
C TRP A 203 -10.73 -16.23 -7.16
N ARG A 204 -11.68 -15.30 -7.19
CA ARG A 204 -12.17 -14.64 -8.39
C ARG A 204 -11.84 -13.16 -8.33
N PRO A 205 -11.31 -12.53 -9.39
CA PRO A 205 -11.15 -11.08 -9.46
C PRO A 205 -12.45 -10.37 -9.09
N LEU A 206 -12.34 -9.34 -8.24
CA LEU A 206 -13.46 -8.44 -7.99
C LEU A 206 -13.87 -7.77 -9.29
N HIS A 207 -15.17 -7.53 -9.40
CA HIS A 207 -15.76 -6.97 -10.60
C HIS A 207 -16.49 -5.67 -10.31
N TYR A 208 -16.48 -4.80 -11.32
CA TYR A 208 -17.17 -3.53 -11.27
C TYR A 208 -17.60 -3.07 -12.67
N ASP A 209 -18.89 -2.79 -12.85
CA ASP A 209 -19.56 -2.51 -14.14
C ASP A 209 -19.27 -1.11 -14.73
N LEU A 210 -18.04 -0.60 -14.60
CA LEU A 210 -17.60 0.66 -15.21
C LEU A 210 -16.23 0.47 -15.85
N SER A 211 -15.85 1.38 -16.77
CA SER A 211 -14.57 1.30 -17.48
C SER A 211 -13.40 1.26 -16.48
N GLN A 212 -12.39 0.42 -16.77
CA GLN A 212 -11.25 0.19 -15.89
C GLN A 212 -9.95 0.39 -16.68
N HIS A 213 -8.94 1.03 -16.08
CA HIS A 213 -7.60 1.09 -16.65
C HIS A 213 -6.72 0.05 -15.98
N SER A 214 -6.24 -0.93 -16.75
CA SER A 214 -5.38 -2.00 -16.21
C SER A 214 -4.06 -1.45 -15.64
N ASP A 215 -3.57 -0.34 -16.20
CA ASP A 215 -2.36 0.33 -15.74
C ASP A 215 -2.52 0.99 -14.36
N ASP A 216 -3.75 1.23 -13.87
CA ASP A 216 -3.97 1.77 -12.53
C ASP A 216 -3.44 0.83 -11.44
N SER A 217 -3.43 -0.49 -11.67
CA SER A 217 -2.94 -1.50 -10.72
C SER A 217 -1.43 -1.74 -10.79
N PHE A 218 -0.71 -1.09 -11.71
CA PHE A 218 0.71 -1.36 -11.95
C PHE A 218 1.60 -0.81 -10.83
N ILE A 219 2.35 -1.71 -10.18
CA ILE A 219 3.30 -1.39 -9.09
C ILE A 219 4.75 -1.82 -9.44
N GLY A 220 5.00 -2.19 -10.69
CA GLY A 220 6.30 -2.61 -11.19
C GLY A 220 7.22 -1.45 -11.62
N ASP A 221 8.32 -1.82 -12.27
CA ASP A 221 9.30 -0.91 -12.86
C ASP A 221 9.44 -1.23 -14.35
N GLU A 222 8.81 -0.39 -15.17
CA GLU A 222 8.79 -0.52 -16.63
C GLU A 222 10.19 -0.35 -17.25
N ALA A 223 11.07 0.46 -16.65
CA ALA A 223 12.43 0.64 -17.14
C ALA A 223 13.29 -0.61 -16.96
N GLN A 224 12.92 -1.48 -16.01
CA GLN A 224 13.58 -2.75 -15.74
C GLN A 224 12.83 -3.94 -16.35
N HIS A 225 11.76 -3.70 -17.14
CA HIS A 225 10.83 -4.74 -17.61
C HIS A 225 10.30 -5.63 -16.48
N PHE A 226 10.14 -5.06 -15.28
CA PHE A 226 9.64 -5.76 -14.12
C PHE A 226 8.14 -5.45 -13.95
N TYR A 227 7.29 -6.41 -14.30
CA TYR A 227 5.85 -6.22 -14.25
C TYR A 227 5.21 -6.85 -13.02
N ARG A 228 4.59 -6.01 -12.20
CA ARG A 228 3.90 -6.41 -10.97
C ARG A 228 2.59 -5.65 -10.80
N TYR A 229 1.53 -6.35 -10.39
CA TYR A 229 0.20 -5.78 -10.18
C TYR A 229 -0.45 -6.34 -8.92
N LEU A 230 -1.39 -5.57 -8.38
CA LEU A 230 -2.27 -6.01 -7.30
C LEU A 230 -3.69 -6.15 -7.85
N VAL A 231 -4.27 -7.35 -7.74
CA VAL A 231 -5.63 -7.63 -8.21
C VAL A 231 -6.50 -8.03 -7.01
N PRO A 232 -7.53 -7.25 -6.67
CA PRO A 232 -8.40 -7.61 -5.56
C PRO A 232 -9.29 -8.79 -5.98
N VAL A 233 -9.45 -9.77 -5.09
CA VAL A 233 -10.19 -11.01 -5.34
C VAL A 233 -11.14 -11.33 -4.21
N GLU A 234 -12.20 -12.06 -4.53
CA GLU A 234 -13.13 -12.66 -3.57
C GLU A 234 -13.19 -14.18 -3.72
N ASN A 235 -13.54 -14.89 -2.65
CA ASN A 235 -13.83 -16.32 -2.72
C ASN A 235 -15.33 -16.60 -2.57
N SER A 236 -15.73 -17.87 -2.73
CA SER A 236 -17.13 -18.30 -2.61
C SER A 236 -17.79 -18.06 -1.24
N ARG A 237 -16.99 -17.75 -0.20
CA ARG A 237 -17.47 -17.37 1.14
C ARG A 237 -17.56 -15.85 1.31
N GLY A 238 -17.29 -15.08 0.26
CA GLY A 238 -17.25 -13.62 0.27
C GLY A 238 -16.06 -13.05 1.03
N GLN A 239 -15.00 -13.83 1.30
CA GLN A 239 -13.77 -13.29 1.86
C GLN A 239 -12.98 -12.57 0.78
N LEU A 240 -12.30 -11.48 1.14
CA LEU A 240 -11.48 -10.70 0.22
C LEU A 240 -9.99 -10.94 0.46
N ALA A 241 -9.23 -10.93 -0.63
CA ALA A 241 -7.77 -10.92 -0.61
C ALA A 241 -7.23 -10.07 -1.79
N ILE A 242 -5.91 -9.89 -1.82
CA ILE A 242 -5.21 -9.26 -2.95
C ILE A 242 -4.29 -10.33 -3.56
N VAL A 243 -4.40 -10.55 -4.86
CA VAL A 243 -3.43 -11.32 -5.62
C VAL A 243 -2.28 -10.40 -6.03
N ASP A 244 -1.06 -10.77 -5.62
CA ASP A 244 0.19 -10.22 -6.13
C ASP A 244 0.56 -10.99 -7.40
N VAL A 245 0.48 -10.29 -8.53
CA VAL A 245 0.76 -10.82 -9.86
C VAL A 245 2.15 -10.34 -10.28
N ARG A 246 3.09 -11.25 -10.56
CA ARG A 246 4.45 -10.94 -11.02
C ARG A 246 4.75 -11.73 -12.29
N ASP A 247 4.75 -11.04 -13.43
CA ASP A 247 4.65 -11.71 -14.73
C ASP A 247 3.57 -12.79 -14.68
N THR A 248 3.92 -14.06 -14.91
CA THR A 248 2.97 -15.20 -14.90
C THR A 248 2.84 -15.91 -13.55
N ILE A 249 3.37 -15.32 -12.47
CA ILE A 249 3.30 -15.89 -11.12
C ILE A 249 2.19 -15.21 -10.33
N PHE A 250 1.30 -16.02 -9.76
CA PHE A 250 0.19 -15.57 -8.94
C PHE A 250 0.39 -16.02 -7.48
N SER A 251 0.18 -15.11 -6.54
CA SER A 251 0.20 -15.43 -5.11
C SER A 251 -0.72 -14.51 -4.33
N LEU A 252 -1.23 -14.95 -3.19
CA LEU A 252 -1.90 -14.02 -2.28
C LEU A 252 -0.86 -13.12 -1.62
N LEU A 253 -1.10 -11.81 -1.64
CA LEU A 253 -0.30 -10.84 -0.90
C LEU A 253 -0.50 -11.09 0.61
N PRO A 254 0.55 -11.45 1.38
CA PRO A 254 0.43 -11.58 2.82
C PRO A 254 0.08 -10.23 3.42
N THR A 255 -0.90 -10.18 4.31
CA THR A 255 -1.36 -8.96 4.99
C THR A 255 -1.28 -9.14 6.49
N ILE A 256 -0.99 -8.05 7.22
CA ILE A 256 -0.90 -8.06 8.69
C ILE A 256 -2.26 -8.44 9.32
N CYS A 257 -3.36 -8.10 8.65
CA CYS A 257 -4.71 -8.43 9.06
C CYS A 257 -5.59 -8.69 7.83
N PRO A 258 -6.70 -9.43 7.98
CA PRO A 258 -7.66 -9.63 6.89
C PRO A 258 -8.23 -8.30 6.38
N ILE A 259 -8.61 -8.27 5.11
CA ILE A 259 -9.30 -7.10 4.52
C ILE A 259 -10.61 -6.85 5.30
N PRO A 260 -10.82 -5.63 5.84
CA PRO A 260 -12.00 -5.32 6.63
C PRO A 260 -13.24 -5.22 5.74
N MET A 261 -14.19 -6.15 5.90
CA MET A 261 -15.43 -6.19 5.10
C MET A 261 -16.64 -5.54 5.79
N LYS A 262 -16.49 -5.15 7.06
CA LYS A 262 -17.52 -4.51 7.87
C LYS A 262 -16.92 -3.34 8.64
N SER A 263 -17.70 -2.27 8.75
CA SER A 263 -17.46 -1.15 9.65
C SER A 263 -18.60 -1.09 10.69
N GLN A 264 -18.52 -0.12 11.61
CA GLN A 264 -19.63 0.17 12.53
C GLN A 264 -20.91 0.66 11.83
N TRP A 265 -20.85 1.04 10.54
CA TRP A 265 -21.99 1.52 9.75
C TRP A 265 -22.59 0.46 8.82
N GLY A 266 -21.88 -0.65 8.58
CA GLY A 266 -22.39 -1.77 7.80
C GLY A 266 -21.32 -2.51 7.00
N THR A 267 -21.77 -3.26 6.01
CA THR A 267 -20.90 -3.97 5.06
C THR A 267 -20.27 -2.97 4.09
N ILE A 268 -18.97 -3.14 3.83
CA ILE A 268 -18.22 -2.38 2.83
C ILE A 268 -18.22 -3.19 1.54
N LYS A 269 -18.71 -2.62 0.45
CA LYS A 269 -18.62 -3.18 -0.91
C LYS A 269 -17.40 -2.56 -1.58
N TYR A 270 -16.35 -3.35 -1.78
CA TYR A 270 -15.16 -2.91 -2.50
C TYR A 270 -15.34 -3.03 -4.01
N ILE A 271 -14.62 -2.19 -4.75
CA ILE A 271 -14.59 -2.18 -6.21
C ILE A 271 -13.15 -2.30 -6.71
N THR A 272 -13.01 -2.63 -7.98
CA THR A 272 -11.75 -2.79 -8.70
C THR A 272 -11.52 -1.59 -9.63
N PRO A 273 -10.29 -1.28 -10.10
CA PRO A 273 -8.99 -1.86 -9.75
C PRO A 273 -8.42 -1.42 -8.39
N VAL A 274 -7.17 -1.83 -8.12
CA VAL A 274 -6.30 -1.17 -7.14
C VAL A 274 -5.67 0.05 -7.82
N TYR A 275 -5.74 1.22 -7.19
CA TYR A 275 -5.07 2.42 -7.70
C TYR A 275 -3.68 2.53 -7.07
N ALA A 276 -2.64 2.36 -7.88
CA ALA A 276 -1.25 2.29 -7.46
C ALA A 276 -0.59 3.68 -7.38
N ASP A 277 -0.35 4.14 -6.15
CA ASP A 277 0.61 5.19 -5.85
C ASP A 277 2.01 4.59 -5.75
N ARG A 278 2.70 4.57 -6.90
CA ARG A 278 4.06 4.04 -7.02
C ARG A 278 5.11 4.87 -6.28
N LEU A 279 4.87 6.17 -6.10
CA LEU A 279 5.83 7.05 -5.42
C LEU A 279 5.87 6.75 -3.92
N ASN A 280 4.71 6.45 -3.32
CA ASN A 280 4.59 6.16 -1.90
C ASN A 280 4.51 4.67 -1.57
N HIS A 281 4.65 3.80 -2.57
CA HIS A 281 4.51 2.36 -2.46
C HIS A 281 3.17 1.91 -1.83
N ARG A 282 2.08 2.56 -2.24
CA ARG A 282 0.72 2.31 -1.75
C ARG A 282 -0.24 1.94 -2.86
N GLY A 283 -1.15 1.02 -2.59
CA GLY A 283 -2.29 0.72 -3.47
C GLY A 283 -3.60 1.04 -2.77
N TYR A 284 -4.58 1.58 -3.48
CA TYR A 284 -5.90 1.91 -2.90
C TYR A 284 -6.99 1.08 -3.54
N VAL A 285 -7.79 0.37 -2.73
CA VAL A 285 -9.04 -0.27 -3.17
C VAL A 285 -10.20 0.54 -2.62
N LEU A 286 -11.00 1.14 -3.50
CA LEU A 286 -12.19 1.88 -3.07
C LEU A 286 -13.29 0.93 -2.62
N GLY A 287 -14.10 1.41 -1.68
CA GLY A 287 -15.34 0.75 -1.31
C GLY A 287 -16.36 1.73 -0.77
N PHE A 288 -17.60 1.28 -0.65
CA PHE A 288 -18.71 2.09 -0.16
C PHE A 288 -19.66 1.26 0.69
N ASP A 289 -20.45 1.94 1.52
CA ASP A 289 -21.53 1.30 2.27
C ASP A 289 -22.90 1.88 1.94
N LYS A 290 -23.95 1.25 2.47
CA LYS A 290 -25.35 1.69 2.31
C LYS A 290 -25.65 3.08 2.87
N THR A 291 -24.73 3.65 3.66
CA THR A 291 -24.85 4.98 4.26
C THR A 291 -24.16 6.05 3.43
N ARG A 292 -23.68 5.73 2.22
CA ARG A 292 -22.96 6.64 1.31
C ARG A 292 -21.60 7.10 1.84
N ARG A 293 -20.98 6.35 2.75
CA ARG A 293 -19.57 6.58 3.10
C ARG A 293 -18.68 5.94 2.06
N VAL A 294 -17.63 6.66 1.70
CA VAL A 294 -16.54 6.13 0.87
C VAL A 294 -15.44 5.63 1.78
N TYR A 295 -14.90 4.47 1.44
CA TYR A 295 -13.76 3.83 2.06
C TYR A 295 -12.65 3.72 1.04
N ALA A 296 -11.41 3.87 1.49
CA ALA A 296 -10.23 3.54 0.69
C ALA A 296 -9.34 2.63 1.53
N LEU A 297 -9.25 1.36 1.14
CA LEU A 297 -8.31 0.43 1.73
C LEU A 297 -6.94 0.70 1.12
N CYS A 298 -6.08 1.33 1.91
CA CYS A 298 -4.68 1.51 1.56
C CYS A 298 -3.88 0.27 1.91
N ILE A 299 -3.14 -0.24 0.93
CA ILE A 299 -2.24 -1.38 0.99
C ILE A 299 -0.81 -0.84 0.89
N ASP A 300 -0.07 -0.83 1.99
CA ASP A 300 1.37 -0.56 1.97
C ASP A 300 2.09 -1.83 1.52
N TYR A 301 2.50 -1.85 0.24
CA TYR A 301 3.08 -3.03 -0.39
C TYR A 301 4.62 -3.04 -0.39
N ALA A 302 5.26 -2.04 0.22
CA ALA A 302 6.71 -2.03 0.43
C ALA A 302 7.13 -3.01 1.52
N GLN A 303 6.23 -3.30 2.46
CA GLN A 303 6.45 -4.21 3.59
C GLN A 303 5.65 -5.50 3.39
N ILE A 304 6.23 -6.63 3.77
CA ILE A 304 5.55 -7.94 3.75
C ILE A 304 5.68 -8.58 5.14
N PRO A 305 4.58 -8.95 5.81
CA PRO A 305 3.18 -8.78 5.40
C PRO A 305 2.76 -7.31 5.24
N ALA A 306 1.94 -7.03 4.23
CA ALA A 306 1.47 -5.69 3.89
C ALA A 306 0.59 -5.10 4.99
N LYS A 307 0.87 -3.85 5.36
CA LYS A 307 0.05 -3.10 6.32
C LYS A 307 -1.19 -2.57 5.60
N LEU A 308 -2.35 -2.84 6.19
CA LEU A 308 -3.63 -2.35 5.70
C LEU A 308 -4.12 -1.16 6.55
N THR A 309 -4.47 -0.06 5.89
CA THR A 309 -5.09 1.11 6.53
C THR A 309 -6.41 1.41 5.85
N LEU A 310 -7.52 1.26 6.57
CA LEU A 310 -8.84 1.62 6.05
C LEU A 310 -9.14 3.09 6.34
N TYR A 311 -9.08 3.91 5.29
CA TYR A 311 -9.56 5.30 5.34
C TYR A 311 -11.07 5.35 5.10
N TYR A 312 -11.76 6.32 5.70
CA TYR A 312 -13.20 6.50 5.51
C TYR A 312 -13.63 7.98 5.57
N THR A 313 -14.68 8.32 4.83
CA THR A 313 -15.28 9.66 4.82
C THR A 313 -16.51 9.75 5.75
N ASP A 314 -16.99 10.96 6.01
CA ASP A 314 -18.40 11.14 6.34
C ASP A 314 -19.33 10.78 5.17
N PRO A 315 -20.62 10.48 5.42
CA PRO A 315 -21.57 10.18 4.35
C PRO A 315 -21.56 11.28 3.31
N LEU A 316 -21.28 10.93 2.06
CA LEU A 316 -21.34 11.89 0.97
C LEU A 316 -22.80 12.27 0.69
N PRO A 317 -23.08 13.54 0.36
CA PRO A 317 -24.43 14.02 0.09
C PRO A 317 -25.05 13.32 -1.13
N LYS A 318 -26.37 13.44 -1.29
CA LYS A 318 -27.15 12.72 -2.32
C LYS A 318 -26.81 13.09 -3.77
N ASP A 319 -26.19 14.24 -3.97
CA ASP A 319 -25.72 14.70 -5.27
C ASP A 319 -24.34 14.16 -5.65
N ALA A 320 -23.61 13.52 -4.71
CA ALA A 320 -22.40 12.77 -5.01
C ALA A 320 -22.70 11.45 -5.73
N GLY A 321 -21.99 11.11 -6.81
CA GLY A 321 -22.09 9.79 -7.42
C GLY A 321 -21.28 8.76 -6.64
N MET A 322 -21.93 7.72 -6.12
CA MET A 322 -21.26 6.67 -5.34
C MET A 322 -20.51 5.70 -6.24
N LEU A 323 -21.10 5.40 -7.38
CA LEU A 323 -20.53 4.57 -8.42
C LEU A 323 -19.78 5.43 -9.44
N SER A 324 -18.70 6.06 -8.99
CA SER A 324 -17.82 6.89 -9.82
C SER A 324 -16.56 6.13 -10.21
N ILE A 325 -15.94 6.54 -11.31
CA ILE A 325 -14.61 6.06 -11.69
C ILE A 325 -13.61 7.02 -11.07
N PRO A 326 -12.82 6.57 -10.09
CA PRO A 326 -11.83 7.41 -9.47
C PRO A 326 -10.58 7.49 -10.36
N VAL A 327 -9.76 8.51 -10.13
CA VAL A 327 -8.40 8.56 -10.68
C VAL A 327 -7.42 8.99 -9.60
N LEU A 328 -6.22 8.42 -9.64
CA LEU A 328 -5.13 8.83 -8.75
C LEU A 328 -4.51 10.13 -9.29
N THR A 329 -4.55 11.17 -8.46
CA THR A 329 -3.89 12.45 -8.74
C THR A 329 -2.39 12.32 -8.51
N LYS A 330 -1.60 13.21 -9.11
CA LYS A 330 -0.13 13.26 -8.94
C LYS A 330 0.31 13.35 -7.47
N ASP A 331 -0.51 13.97 -6.62
CA ASP A 331 -0.24 14.17 -5.20
C ASP A 331 -0.71 12.99 -4.32
N GLY A 332 -1.03 11.84 -4.92
CA GLY A 332 -1.44 10.62 -4.19
C GLY A 332 -2.87 10.65 -3.65
N ASN A 333 -3.68 11.64 -4.02
CA ASN A 333 -5.10 11.73 -3.63
C ASN A 333 -6.00 11.06 -4.68
N LEU A 334 -7.19 10.61 -4.28
CA LEU A 334 -8.17 10.02 -5.21
C LEU A 334 -9.25 11.02 -5.56
N LEU A 335 -9.47 11.22 -6.85
CA LEU A 335 -10.50 12.10 -7.38
C LEU A 335 -11.65 11.27 -7.94
N LEU A 336 -12.85 11.46 -7.38
CA LEU A 336 -14.09 10.84 -7.83
C LEU A 336 -14.79 11.77 -8.83
N THR A 337 -15.12 11.26 -10.02
CA THR A 337 -15.78 12.05 -11.07
C THR A 337 -17.12 11.44 -11.46
N GLY A 338 -18.18 12.24 -11.42
CA GLY A 338 -19.52 11.86 -11.85
C GLY A 338 -20.07 10.61 -11.15
N GLY A 339 -20.60 9.67 -11.91
CA GLY A 339 -21.13 8.39 -11.43
C GLY A 339 -22.62 8.41 -11.11
N ILE A 340 -23.12 7.30 -10.55
CA ILE A 340 -24.53 7.09 -10.18
C ILE A 340 -24.67 6.61 -8.72
N ASP A 341 -25.90 6.48 -8.23
CA ASP A 341 -26.17 5.88 -6.92
C ASP A 341 -26.38 4.35 -7.03
N ASP A 342 -25.85 3.59 -6.07
CA ASP A 342 -25.69 2.12 -6.13
C ASP A 342 -26.99 1.31 -6.24
N LYS A 343 -28.19 1.84 -5.90
CA LYS A 343 -29.33 0.95 -5.55
C LYS A 343 -30.75 1.37 -5.87
N ARG A 344 -31.04 2.09 -6.96
CA ARG A 344 -32.44 2.18 -7.42
C ARG A 344 -32.58 1.96 -8.93
N PRO A 345 -33.49 1.08 -9.38
CA PRO A 345 -33.73 0.83 -10.81
C PRO A 345 -34.07 2.10 -11.62
N ASN A 346 -34.52 3.17 -10.94
CA ASN A 346 -34.79 4.48 -11.54
C ASN A 346 -33.63 5.48 -11.42
N GLU A 347 -32.60 5.21 -10.60
CA GLU A 347 -31.43 6.08 -10.38
C GLU A 347 -30.24 5.73 -11.29
N ASN A 348 -30.23 4.56 -11.95
CA ASN A 348 -29.35 4.29 -13.11
C ASN A 348 -29.51 5.33 -14.23
N PHE A 349 -30.60 6.10 -14.20
CA PHE A 349 -30.89 7.20 -15.11
C PHE A 349 -30.54 8.57 -14.54
N GLN A 350 -29.80 8.69 -13.42
CA GLN A 350 -29.42 9.98 -12.86
C GLN A 350 -27.92 10.11 -12.58
N PRO A 351 -27.09 10.16 -13.64
CA PRO A 351 -25.68 10.52 -13.53
C PRO A 351 -25.48 11.84 -12.78
N LYS A 352 -24.34 11.95 -12.10
CA LYS A 352 -23.94 13.15 -11.35
C LYS A 352 -22.84 13.89 -12.09
N ALA A 353 -22.79 15.21 -11.90
CA ALA A 353 -21.69 16.05 -12.37
C ALA A 353 -20.67 16.32 -11.25
N SER A 354 -20.99 15.90 -10.02
CA SER A 354 -20.20 16.21 -8.84
C SER A 354 -18.80 15.65 -8.92
N VAL A 355 -17.84 16.38 -8.37
CA VAL A 355 -16.44 15.99 -8.29
C VAL A 355 -15.98 16.06 -6.84
N TRP A 356 -15.36 14.98 -6.36
CA TRP A 356 -14.95 14.86 -4.95
C TRP A 356 -13.50 14.41 -4.85
N LEU A 357 -12.70 15.13 -4.09
CA LEU A 357 -11.31 14.80 -3.82
C LEU A 357 -11.18 14.19 -2.42
N LEU A 358 -10.74 12.94 -2.38
CA LEU A 358 -10.40 12.24 -1.15
C LEU A 358 -8.94 12.53 -0.81
N ARG A 359 -8.72 13.30 0.26
CA ARG A 359 -7.37 13.65 0.69
C ARG A 359 -6.84 12.63 1.67
N PHE A 360 -5.76 11.96 1.30
CA PHE A 360 -5.00 11.15 2.23
C PHE A 360 -3.98 12.05 2.87
N THR A 361 -4.28 12.54 4.08
CA THR A 361 -3.27 13.24 4.87
C THR A 361 -2.11 12.27 5.05
N GLU A 362 -0.94 12.60 4.50
CA GLU A 362 0.28 12.10 5.11
C GLU A 362 0.19 12.48 6.58
N GLU A 363 0.34 11.52 7.50
CA GLU A 363 0.86 11.89 8.81
C GLU A 363 2.10 12.71 8.48
N SER A 364 2.01 14.03 8.64
CA SER A 364 3.16 14.89 8.49
C SER A 364 4.23 14.20 9.32
N LYS A 365 5.34 13.76 8.70
CA LYS A 365 6.58 13.70 9.44
C LYS A 365 6.68 15.10 10.01
N ALA A 366 6.36 15.26 11.29
CA ALA A 366 6.33 16.55 11.92
C ALA A 366 7.77 17.05 11.81
N GLU A 367 8.05 17.87 10.79
CA GLU A 367 9.26 18.65 10.77
C GLU A 367 9.14 19.51 12.00
N SER A 368 9.93 19.17 13.02
CA SER A 368 9.96 19.91 14.27
C SER A 368 10.22 21.37 13.91
N PRO A 369 9.25 22.27 14.14
CA PRO A 369 9.35 23.61 13.59
C PRO A 369 10.59 24.30 14.18
N LEU A 370 11.38 24.97 13.33
CA LEU A 370 12.71 25.52 13.65
C LEU A 370 12.74 26.36 14.94
N TRP A 371 11.62 26.93 15.37
CA TRP A 371 11.49 27.66 16.64
C TRP A 371 11.71 26.77 17.87
N ILE A 372 11.44 25.47 17.82
CA ILE A 372 11.71 24.51 18.91
C ILE A 372 13.22 24.45 19.18
N TRP A 373 14.03 24.38 18.12
CA TRP A 373 15.48 24.44 18.22
C TRP A 373 15.97 25.80 18.72
N GLY A 374 15.29 26.89 18.33
CA GLY A 374 15.53 28.23 18.89
C GLY A 374 15.27 28.32 20.39
N VAL A 375 14.16 27.75 20.87
CA VAL A 375 13.82 27.70 22.31
C VAL A 375 14.82 26.83 23.08
N ILE A 376 15.21 25.66 22.54
CA ILE A 376 16.23 24.80 23.14
C ILE A 376 17.57 25.55 23.26
N LEU A 377 17.99 26.29 22.22
CA LEU A 377 19.23 27.06 22.25
C LEU A 377 19.18 28.17 23.33
N VAL A 378 18.07 28.89 23.45
CA VAL A 378 17.89 29.92 24.49
C VAL A 378 17.93 29.28 25.89
N LEU A 379 17.27 28.14 26.09
CA LEU A 379 17.32 27.41 27.37
C LEU A 379 18.74 26.93 27.71
N ILE A 380 19.53 26.51 26.72
CA ILE A 380 20.94 26.15 26.90
C ILE A 380 21.78 27.39 27.27
N ILE A 381 21.54 28.54 26.65
CA ILE A 381 22.23 29.80 26.98
C ILE A 381 21.88 30.25 28.41
N ILE A 382 20.62 30.14 28.80
CA ILE A 382 20.18 30.44 30.18
C ILE A 382 20.83 29.47 31.16
N ALA A 383 20.78 28.17 30.89
CA ALA A 383 21.34 27.13 31.76
C ALA A 383 22.87 27.28 31.92
N THR A 384 23.59 27.60 30.84
CA THR A 384 25.04 27.85 30.89
C THR A 384 25.35 29.15 31.64
N SER A 385 24.59 30.22 31.41
CA SER A 385 24.73 31.48 32.16
C SER A 385 24.47 31.27 33.65
N VAL A 386 23.42 30.54 34.02
CA VAL A 386 23.11 30.15 35.40
C VAL A 386 24.22 29.28 35.97
N PHE A 387 24.76 28.31 35.22
CA PHE A 387 25.88 27.48 35.65
C PHE A 387 27.14 28.30 35.94
N PHE A 388 27.49 29.28 35.08
CA PHE A 388 28.64 30.16 35.32
C PHE A 388 28.42 31.12 36.49
N ILE A 389 27.20 31.65 36.66
CA ILE A 389 26.83 32.46 37.83
C ILE A 389 26.91 31.62 39.11
N GLN A 390 26.34 30.41 39.11
CA GLN A 390 26.40 29.47 40.22
C GLN A 390 27.84 29.08 40.53
N ARG A 391 28.68 28.82 39.53
CA ARG A 391 30.12 28.50 39.71
C ARG A 391 30.89 29.68 40.30
N LYS A 392 30.62 30.91 39.87
CA LYS A 392 31.24 32.14 40.42
C LYS A 392 30.81 32.41 41.87
N LEU A 393 29.55 32.13 42.21
CA LEU A 393 29.04 32.20 43.58
C LEU A 393 29.60 31.06 44.47
N ARG A 394 29.76 29.85 43.92
CA ARG A 394 30.37 28.69 44.61
C ARG A 394 31.85 28.92 44.91
N GLY A 395 32.58 29.55 43.98
CA GLY A 395 33.99 29.92 44.16
C GLY A 395 34.20 30.91 45.32
N ARG A 396 33.31 31.90 45.47
CA ARG A 396 33.35 32.85 46.61
C ARG A 396 32.90 32.24 47.93
N ARG A 397 32.01 31.24 47.90
CA ARG A 397 31.53 30.55 49.11
C ARG A 397 32.55 29.53 49.65
N MET A 398 33.41 28.97 48.79
CA MET A 398 34.47 28.02 49.19
C MET A 398 35.69 28.68 49.85
N GLU A 399 35.88 29.99 49.75
CA GLU A 399 36.93 30.71 50.50
C GLU A 399 36.54 31.03 51.96
N LEU A 400 35.28 30.85 52.35
CA LEU A 400 34.76 31.30 53.66
C LEU A 400 34.35 30.19 54.63
N GLU A 401 34.22 28.94 54.21
CA GLU A 401 33.72 27.87 55.10
C GLU A 401 34.60 26.61 54.97
N GLY A 402 35.55 26.48 55.91
CA GLY A 402 36.24 25.23 56.19
C GLY A 402 35.39 24.29 57.04
N ALA A 403 35.65 22.99 56.88
CA ALA A 403 35.17 21.83 57.65
C ALA A 403 33.66 21.53 57.57
N ASP A 404 33.25 20.56 56.75
CA ASP A 404 33.15 19.12 57.09
C ASP A 404 32.36 18.36 55.97
N GLN A 405 32.65 17.08 55.75
CA GLN A 405 31.90 16.22 54.80
C GLN A 405 30.63 15.62 55.46
N PRO A 406 29.62 15.17 54.67
CA PRO A 406 29.52 13.71 54.47
C PRO A 406 29.03 13.23 53.06
N THR A 407 29.74 12.23 52.54
CA THR A 407 29.31 10.97 51.85
C THR A 407 28.46 10.99 50.55
N SER A 408 29.06 10.50 49.46
CA SER A 408 28.46 10.13 48.17
C SER A 408 28.21 8.62 47.97
N VAL A 409 28.02 7.84 49.04
CA VAL A 409 28.04 6.36 48.98
C VAL A 409 26.64 5.71 48.79
N ASN A 410 25.54 6.46 48.92
CA ASN A 410 24.21 5.83 49.03
C ASN A 410 23.45 5.64 47.68
N VAL A 411 23.63 6.50 46.68
CA VAL A 411 22.77 6.49 45.48
C VAL A 411 23.12 5.38 44.49
N ASP A 412 24.42 5.15 44.24
CA ASP A 412 24.86 4.12 43.28
C ASP A 412 24.57 2.71 43.81
N THR A 413 24.66 2.51 45.13
CA THR A 413 24.32 1.24 45.80
C THR A 413 22.84 0.86 45.60
N GLN A 414 21.92 1.84 45.75
CA GLN A 414 20.49 1.60 45.55
C GLN A 414 20.14 1.34 44.07
N LEU A 415 20.79 2.03 43.14
CA LEU A 415 20.57 1.78 41.72
C LEU A 415 21.08 0.41 41.30
N MET A 416 22.27 0.01 41.77
CA MET A 416 22.82 -1.31 41.47
C MET A 416 21.92 -2.42 42.00
N GLN A 417 21.39 -2.27 43.22
CA GLN A 417 20.42 -3.22 43.77
C GLN A 417 19.20 -3.40 42.86
N ARG A 418 18.59 -2.29 42.40
CA ARG A 418 17.44 -2.34 41.49
C ARG A 418 17.76 -2.97 40.13
N ILE A 419 18.99 -2.79 39.63
CA ILE A 419 19.46 -3.44 38.39
C ILE A 419 19.55 -4.96 38.62
N THR A 420 20.13 -5.39 39.74
CA THR A 420 20.24 -6.82 40.10
C THR A 420 18.87 -7.47 40.25
N GLU A 421 17.97 -6.86 41.03
CA GLU A 421 16.60 -7.35 41.24
C GLU A 421 15.87 -7.53 39.90
N LEU A 422 15.98 -6.53 39.00
CA LEU A 422 15.33 -6.59 37.70
C LEU A 422 15.90 -7.72 36.81
N MET A 423 17.21 -7.93 36.83
CA MET A 423 17.87 -9.00 36.08
C MET A 423 17.42 -10.39 36.55
N GLU A 424 17.22 -10.56 37.85
CA GLU A 424 16.85 -11.82 38.48
C GLU A 424 15.35 -12.11 38.37
N GLU A 425 14.48 -11.16 38.74
CA GLU A 425 13.02 -11.34 38.73
C GLU A 425 12.47 -11.54 37.33
N LYS A 426 12.87 -10.68 36.38
CA LYS A 426 12.39 -10.77 34.99
C LYS A 426 13.24 -11.68 34.11
N GLN A 427 14.32 -12.25 34.66
CA GLN A 427 15.23 -13.13 33.92
C GLN A 427 15.72 -12.49 32.60
N LEU A 428 15.98 -11.18 32.61
CA LEU A 428 16.22 -10.41 31.37
C LEU A 428 17.41 -10.93 30.56
N TYR A 429 18.37 -11.60 31.21
CA TYR A 429 19.50 -12.24 30.54
C TYR A 429 19.08 -13.32 29.53
N LYS A 430 17.88 -13.89 29.62
CA LYS A 430 17.32 -14.83 28.62
C LYS A 430 16.83 -14.14 27.34
N VAL A 431 16.61 -12.83 27.37
CA VAL A 431 16.13 -12.06 26.21
C VAL A 431 17.27 -11.93 25.19
N PRO A 432 17.06 -12.39 23.94
CA PRO A 432 18.02 -12.18 22.85
C PRO A 432 18.19 -10.68 22.55
N ASP A 433 19.42 -10.24 22.23
CA ASP A 433 19.76 -8.84 21.90
C ASP A 433 19.37 -7.79 22.97
N LEU A 434 19.38 -8.15 24.27
CA LEU A 434 19.17 -7.21 25.39
C LEU A 434 20.17 -6.04 25.36
N LYS A 435 19.66 -4.80 25.42
CA LYS A 435 20.45 -3.54 25.39
C LYS A 435 20.31 -2.77 26.70
N VAL A 436 21.28 -1.89 26.98
CA VAL A 436 21.26 -1.00 28.16
C VAL A 436 19.98 -0.17 28.21
N LEU A 437 19.47 0.26 27.05
CA LEU A 437 18.26 1.08 26.94
C LEU A 437 17.02 0.35 27.47
N ASP A 438 16.97 -0.98 27.36
CA ASP A 438 15.85 -1.78 27.85
C ASP A 438 15.80 -1.74 29.38
N ILE A 439 16.95 -1.90 30.04
CA ILE A 439 17.08 -1.77 31.50
C ILE A 439 16.81 -0.33 31.95
N ALA A 440 17.33 0.66 31.22
CA ALA A 440 17.16 2.07 31.57
C ALA A 440 15.68 2.49 31.51
N SER A 441 14.94 2.02 30.50
CA SER A 441 13.52 2.29 30.32
C SER A 441 12.69 1.70 31.46
N GLU A 442 12.97 0.46 31.84
CA GLU A 442 12.28 -0.22 32.94
C GLU A 442 12.55 0.43 34.30
N LEU A 443 13.78 0.88 34.54
CA LEU A 443 14.17 1.57 35.77
C LEU A 443 13.81 3.07 35.80
N ARG A 444 13.24 3.59 34.70
CA ARG A 444 12.90 5.01 34.47
C ARG A 444 14.10 5.93 34.69
N THR A 445 15.23 5.56 34.12
CA THR A 445 16.51 6.29 34.20
C THR A 445 17.14 6.43 32.81
N ASN A 446 18.40 6.88 32.72
CA ASN A 446 19.13 7.00 31.45
C ASN A 446 20.19 5.91 31.29
N ALA A 447 20.45 5.52 30.03
CA ALA A 447 21.38 4.45 29.68
C ALA A 447 22.82 4.69 30.14
N ARG A 448 23.26 5.96 30.17
CA ARG A 448 24.59 6.32 30.66
C ARG A 448 24.72 6.03 32.15
N TYR A 449 23.70 6.37 32.94
CA TYR A 449 23.71 6.16 34.38
C TYR A 449 23.65 4.68 34.76
N VAL A 450 22.90 3.85 34.01
CA VAL A 450 22.94 2.38 34.16
C VAL A 450 24.32 1.82 33.81
N SER A 451 24.91 2.26 32.70
CA SER A 451 26.23 1.79 32.27
C SER A 451 27.33 2.18 33.27
N ASP A 452 27.31 3.43 33.75
CA ASP A 452 28.26 3.96 34.72
C ASP A 452 28.09 3.25 36.07
N CYS A 453 26.86 3.02 36.53
CA CYS A 453 26.57 2.28 37.75
C CYS A 453 27.09 0.84 37.69
N ILE A 454 26.80 0.10 36.61
CA ILE A 454 27.31 -1.28 36.42
C ILE A 454 28.83 -1.29 36.40
N LYS A 455 29.45 -0.39 35.62
CA LYS A 455 30.90 -0.31 35.49
C LYS A 455 31.58 0.03 36.81
N ASN A 456 31.06 1.01 37.55
CA ASN A 456 31.63 1.42 38.83
C ASN A 456 31.43 0.36 39.93
N SER A 457 30.32 -0.39 39.88
CA SER A 457 29.99 -1.39 40.90
C SER A 457 30.61 -2.77 40.65
N THR A 458 30.78 -3.17 39.39
CA THR A 458 31.21 -4.53 39.00
C THR A 458 32.53 -4.56 38.23
N ASN A 459 33.01 -3.40 37.77
CA ASN A 459 34.11 -3.27 36.81
C ASN A 459 33.84 -3.93 35.44
N TYR A 460 32.60 -4.34 35.17
CA TYR A 460 32.18 -4.90 33.89
C TYR A 460 31.54 -3.85 32.98
N SER A 461 31.76 -3.97 31.67
CA SER A 461 30.84 -3.38 30.69
C SER A 461 29.45 -4.04 30.81
N PHE A 462 28.41 -3.35 30.33
CA PHE A 462 27.06 -3.90 30.29
C PHE A 462 27.01 -5.29 29.62
N THR A 463 27.68 -5.46 28.48
CA THR A 463 27.71 -6.75 27.78
C THR A 463 28.36 -7.85 28.61
N GLN A 464 29.45 -7.54 29.33
CA GLN A 464 30.09 -8.50 30.24
C GLN A 464 29.18 -8.84 31.43
N TYR A 465 28.48 -7.85 31.97
CA TYR A 465 27.52 -8.03 33.06
C TYR A 465 26.35 -8.92 32.67
N VAL A 466 25.74 -8.70 31.49
CA VAL A 466 24.68 -9.59 30.99
C VAL A 466 25.24 -10.98 30.73
N ASN A 467 26.42 -11.09 30.10
CA ASN A 467 27.03 -12.38 29.82
C ASN A 467 27.37 -13.16 31.10
N SER A 468 27.69 -12.52 32.23
CA SER A 468 27.93 -13.27 33.48
C SER A 468 26.68 -13.99 33.97
N TYR A 469 25.51 -13.35 33.91
CA TYR A 469 24.23 -14.01 34.20
C TYR A 469 23.94 -15.16 33.21
N ARG A 470 24.16 -14.92 31.91
CA ARG A 470 23.94 -15.95 30.89
C ARG A 470 24.84 -17.18 31.07
N ILE A 471 26.11 -16.97 31.44
CA ILE A 471 27.04 -18.09 31.71
C ILE A 471 26.67 -18.83 32.99
N GLN A 472 26.28 -18.14 34.06
CA GLN A 472 25.77 -18.78 35.27
C GLN A 472 24.54 -19.65 34.98
N HIS A 473 23.60 -19.13 34.18
CA HIS A 473 22.44 -19.89 33.74
C HIS A 473 22.81 -21.11 32.87
N ALA A 474 23.78 -20.95 31.97
CA ALA A 474 24.29 -22.06 31.15
C ALA A 474 24.94 -23.16 32.01
N GLN A 475 25.71 -22.78 33.03
CA GLN A 475 26.28 -23.72 34.00
C GLN A 475 25.18 -24.45 34.79
N GLN A 476 24.12 -23.75 35.17
CA GLN A 476 22.98 -24.35 35.85
C GLN A 476 22.27 -25.38 34.95
N LEU A 477 21.96 -25.02 33.70
CA LEU A 477 21.37 -25.94 32.73
C LEU A 477 22.24 -27.17 32.48
N MET A 478 23.57 -27.01 32.44
CA MET A 478 24.50 -28.13 32.27
C MET A 478 24.50 -29.10 33.46
N ARG A 479 24.22 -28.63 34.69
CA ARG A 479 24.09 -29.48 35.89
C ARG A 479 22.72 -30.14 35.96
N ASP A 480 21.66 -29.37 35.71
CA ASP A 480 20.28 -29.84 35.82
C ASP A 480 19.90 -30.81 34.69
N PHE A 481 20.51 -30.64 33.51
CA PHE A 481 20.26 -31.46 32.32
C PHE A 481 21.57 -31.96 31.67
N PRO A 482 22.24 -32.97 32.26
CA PRO A 482 23.54 -33.46 31.78
C PRO A 482 23.54 -33.97 30.32
N ASP A 483 22.41 -34.38 29.78
CA ASP A 483 22.30 -34.87 28.39
C ASP A 483 22.01 -33.77 27.36
N GLN A 484 21.71 -32.53 27.79
CA GLN A 484 21.34 -31.44 26.88
C GLN A 484 22.52 -30.99 26.01
N LYS A 485 22.28 -30.79 24.71
CA LYS A 485 23.30 -30.34 23.76
C LYS A 485 23.72 -28.90 24.04
N ILE A 486 25.02 -28.60 23.93
CA ILE A 486 25.60 -27.25 24.11
C ILE A 486 24.94 -26.24 23.16
N SER A 487 24.58 -26.67 21.95
CA SER A 487 23.87 -25.85 20.95
C SER A 487 22.51 -25.35 21.42
N THR A 488 21.84 -26.09 22.31
CA THR A 488 20.55 -25.68 22.90
C THR A 488 20.78 -24.83 24.14
N ILE A 489 21.76 -25.20 24.97
CA ILE A 489 22.06 -24.51 26.24
C ILE A 489 22.41 -23.02 26.03
N TYR A 490 23.17 -22.68 24.98
CA TYR A 490 23.51 -21.27 24.75
C TYR A 490 22.29 -20.44 24.32
N ILE A 491 21.40 -21.02 23.50
CA ILE A 491 20.17 -20.38 23.04
C ILE A 491 19.23 -20.14 24.23
N ASP A 492 19.02 -21.16 25.06
CA ASP A 492 18.19 -21.08 26.27
C ASP A 492 18.76 -20.10 27.32
N SER A 493 20.06 -19.82 27.23
CA SER A 493 20.75 -18.82 28.04
C SER A 493 20.78 -17.43 27.41
N GLY A 494 20.05 -17.20 26.31
CA GLY A 494 19.86 -15.88 25.70
C GLY A 494 20.96 -15.43 24.74
N PHE A 495 21.90 -16.30 24.37
CA PHE A 495 22.90 -15.99 23.34
C PHE A 495 22.32 -16.24 21.94
N THR A 496 22.53 -15.31 21.01
CA THR A 496 22.15 -15.45 19.59
C THR A 496 23.26 -16.04 18.72
N ASN A 497 24.50 -16.04 19.21
CA ASN A 497 25.68 -16.44 18.47
C ASN A 497 26.59 -17.34 19.32
N GLU A 498 26.81 -18.57 18.83
CA GLU A 498 27.64 -19.59 19.48
C GLU A 498 29.08 -19.11 19.72
N THR A 499 29.70 -18.39 18.78
CA THR A 499 31.06 -17.87 18.94
C THR A 499 31.16 -16.89 20.12
N THR A 500 30.10 -16.10 20.35
CA THR A 500 30.04 -15.15 21.47
C THR A 500 29.87 -15.89 22.80
N PHE A 501 29.03 -16.93 22.82
CA PHE A 501 28.87 -17.81 23.96
C PHE A 501 30.19 -18.47 24.37
N PHE A 502 30.90 -19.12 23.43
CA PHE A 502 32.18 -19.78 23.73
C PHE A 502 33.24 -18.81 24.27
N ARG A 503 33.33 -17.60 23.71
CA ARG A 503 34.25 -16.55 24.20
C ARG A 503 33.90 -16.09 25.61
N ALA A 504 32.62 -15.83 25.88
CA ALA A 504 32.16 -15.41 27.20
C ALA A 504 32.34 -16.53 28.25
N PHE A 505 32.01 -17.78 27.90
CA PHE A 505 32.15 -18.93 28.77
C PHE A 505 33.61 -19.14 29.17
N LYS A 506 34.53 -19.11 28.20
CA LYS A 506 35.98 -19.23 28.46
C LYS A 506 36.52 -18.06 29.27
N ALA A 507 36.06 -16.84 29.02
CA ALA A 507 36.49 -15.66 29.76
C ALA A 507 36.11 -15.74 31.26
N ILE A 508 34.95 -16.35 31.58
CA ILE A 508 34.43 -16.45 32.94
C ILE A 508 34.93 -17.70 33.67
N THR A 509 34.99 -18.83 32.98
CA THR A 509 35.27 -20.15 33.60
C THR A 509 36.71 -20.63 33.40
N GLY A 510 37.47 -19.98 32.50
CA GLY A 510 38.83 -20.40 32.12
C GLY A 510 38.90 -21.57 31.12
N MET A 511 37.78 -22.23 30.83
CA MET A 511 37.72 -23.45 30.00
C MET A 511 36.57 -23.41 28.98
N THR A 512 36.54 -24.36 28.05
CA THR A 512 35.44 -24.42 27.07
C THR A 512 34.17 -25.01 27.71
N PRO A 513 32.96 -24.70 27.19
CA PRO A 513 31.73 -25.32 27.65
C PRO A 513 31.77 -26.86 27.68
N LYS A 514 32.46 -27.47 26.70
CA LYS A 514 32.60 -28.92 26.60
C LYS A 514 33.49 -29.48 27.71
N ASP A 515 34.64 -28.85 27.96
CA ASP A 515 35.56 -29.28 29.01
C ASP A 515 34.92 -29.10 30.40
N TRP A 516 34.21 -27.97 30.60
CA TRP A 516 33.48 -27.71 31.83
C TRP A 516 32.41 -28.77 32.11
N LYS A 517 31.65 -29.16 31.07
CA LYS A 517 30.61 -30.18 31.19
C LYS A 517 31.19 -31.57 31.49
N ASN A 518 32.34 -31.92 30.91
CA ASN A 518 33.01 -33.19 31.20
C ASN A 518 33.51 -33.26 32.66
N LEU A 519 34.07 -32.16 33.18
CA LEU A 519 34.51 -32.02 34.57
C LEU A 519 33.40 -32.14 35.62
N GLN A 520 32.13 -32.05 35.24
CA GLN A 520 31.00 -32.26 36.16
C GLN A 520 30.46 -33.71 36.11
N ASN A 521 30.86 -34.50 35.11
CA ASN A 521 30.44 -35.89 34.91
C ASN A 521 31.49 -36.91 35.42
N ASP A 522 32.69 -36.45 35.77
CA ASP A 522 33.72 -37.17 36.53
C ASP A 522 33.54 -36.88 38.03
#